data_AF-A0A3F2RI78-F1
#
_entry.id   AF-A0A3F2RI78-F1
#
_cell.length_a   1.000
_cell.length_b   1.000
_cell.length_c   1.000
_cell.angle_alpha   90.00
_cell.angle_beta   90.00
_cell.angle_gamma   90.00
#
_symmetry.space_group_name_H-M   'P 1'
#
loop_
_entity.id
_entity.type
_entity.pdbx_description
1 polymer ?
#
loop_
_entity_poly.entity_id
_entity_poly.type
_entity_poly.pdbx_seq_one_letter_code
_entity_poly.pdbx_strand_id
1 'polypeptide(L)'
;MGASVKLFFLFLSLIVAVCYSFCINKLSAREQNIEQGFVVALVVSLIYFNDPFYFAEATYGSNSARILSVGFQTTFFQMLLLFWLVALDNLRLQGKESGVSNTKFFASKIIFVACFWIIMALYYGCLEYNSNQILL
;
A
#
# COMPACT_ATOMS: atom_id res chain seq x y z
N MET A 1 22.48 11.78 1.52
CA MET A 1 22.58 10.33 1.84
C MET A 1 21.35 9.51 1.40
N GLY A 2 20.27 10.11 0.85
CA GLY A 2 18.96 9.44 0.70
C GLY A 2 18.63 8.74 -0.64
N ALA A 3 19.21 9.16 -1.77
CA ALA A 3 18.84 8.63 -3.10
C ALA A 3 19.21 7.14 -3.29
N SER A 4 20.45 6.77 -2.94
CA SER A 4 20.95 5.40 -3.10
C SER A 4 20.19 4.39 -2.23
N VAL A 5 19.76 4.80 -1.04
CA VAL A 5 18.98 3.95 -0.13
C VAL A 5 17.57 3.73 -0.67
N LYS A 6 16.89 4.79 -1.14
CA LYS A 6 15.58 4.66 -1.80
C LYS A 6 15.62 3.73 -3.01
N LEU A 7 16.65 3.87 -3.86
CA LEU A 7 16.83 3.00 -5.02
C LEU A 7 17.08 1.55 -4.63
N PHE A 8 17.91 1.32 -3.61
CA PHE A 8 18.13 -0.02 -3.09
C PHE A 8 16.82 -0.68 -2.65
N PHE A 9 15.99 0.01 -1.86
CA PHE A 9 14.69 -0.51 -1.44
C PHE A 9 13.71 -0.68 -2.60
N LEU A 10 13.73 0.22 -3.59
CA LEU A 10 12.92 0.10 -4.80
C LEU A 10 13.27 -1.18 -5.57
N PHE A 11 14.54 -1.38 -5.89
CA PHE A 11 14.99 -2.59 -6.60
C PHE A 11 14.75 -3.85 -5.79
N LEU A 12 15.00 -3.82 -4.47
CA LEU A 12 14.69 -4.93 -3.59
C LEU A 12 13.19 -5.28 -3.62
N SER A 13 12.32 -4.27 -3.52
CA SER A 13 10.87 -4.45 -3.58
C SER A 13 10.41 -4.99 -4.94
N LEU A 14 11.04 -4.56 -6.04
CA LEU A 14 10.78 -5.07 -7.38
C LEU A 14 11.21 -6.54 -7.52
N ILE A 15 12.39 -6.91 -7.02
CA ILE A 15 12.87 -8.30 -7.02
C ILE A 15 11.91 -9.17 -6.22
N VAL A 16 11.54 -8.75 -5.01
CA VAL A 16 10.57 -9.46 -4.17
C VAL A 16 9.22 -9.58 -4.89
N ALA A 17 8.76 -8.54 -5.58
CA ALA A 17 7.53 -8.57 -6.35
C ALA A 17 7.55 -9.57 -7.49
N VAL A 18 8.62 -9.57 -8.29
CA VAL A 18 8.80 -10.52 -9.38
C VAL A 18 8.91 -11.94 -8.84
N CYS A 19 9.71 -12.17 -7.79
CA CYS A 19 9.85 -13.48 -7.17
C CYS A 19 8.51 -13.99 -6.61
N TYR A 20 7.77 -13.15 -5.89
CA TYR A 20 6.47 -13.51 -5.33
C TYR A 20 5.44 -13.79 -6.42
N SER A 21 5.40 -12.95 -7.46
CA SER A 21 4.49 -13.12 -8.60
C SER A 21 4.83 -14.37 -9.41
N PHE A 22 6.11 -14.69 -9.57
CA PHE A 22 6.53 -15.94 -10.19
C PHE A 22 6.10 -17.16 -9.38
N CYS A 23 6.20 -17.11 -8.06
CA CYS A 23 5.74 -18.18 -7.18
C CYS A 23 4.22 -18.34 -7.20
N ILE A 24 3.44 -17.25 -7.17
CA ILE A 24 1.97 -17.32 -7.15
C ILE A 24 1.39 -17.81 -8.49
N ASN A 25 2.05 -17.49 -9.61
CA ASN A 25 1.63 -17.94 -10.94
C ASN A 25 1.85 -19.44 -11.18
N LYS A 26 2.59 -20.14 -10.30
CA LYS A 26 2.68 -21.61 -10.33
C LYS A 26 1.44 -22.29 -9.78
N LEU A 27 0.62 -21.58 -9.01
CA LEU A 27 -0.64 -22.06 -8.45
C LEU A 27 -1.79 -21.76 -9.41
N SER A 28 -2.79 -22.63 -9.48
CA SER A 28 -4.00 -22.35 -10.26
C SER A 28 -4.76 -21.17 -9.64
N ALA A 29 -5.38 -20.31 -10.45
CA ALA A 29 -6.19 -19.18 -9.97
C ALA A 29 -7.34 -19.62 -9.04
N ARG A 30 -7.78 -20.89 -9.13
CA ARG A 30 -8.78 -21.49 -8.25
C ARG A 30 -8.23 -21.88 -6.86
N GLU A 31 -6.92 -22.07 -6.76
CA GLU A 31 -6.20 -22.44 -5.54
C GLU A 31 -5.59 -21.23 -4.82
N GLN A 32 -5.60 -20.06 -5.48
CA GLN A 32 -5.09 -18.83 -4.88
C GLN A 32 -5.99 -18.38 -3.73
N ASN A 33 -5.38 -18.22 -2.57
CA ASN A 33 -6.06 -17.68 -1.40
C ASN A 33 -6.23 -16.17 -1.53
N ILE A 34 -7.32 -15.65 -0.99
CA ILE A 34 -7.59 -14.20 -0.91
C ILE A 34 -6.41 -13.45 -0.28
N GLU A 35 -5.76 -14.06 0.73
CA GLU A 35 -4.59 -13.50 1.41
C GLU A 35 -3.40 -13.30 0.46
N GLN A 36 -3.17 -14.22 -0.48
CA GLN A 36 -2.10 -14.08 -1.47
C GLN A 36 -2.38 -12.90 -2.41
N GLY A 37 -3.64 -12.70 -2.79
CA GLY A 37 -4.07 -11.52 -3.54
C GLY A 37 -3.79 -10.20 -2.81
N PHE A 38 -4.03 -10.16 -1.49
CA PHE A 38 -3.67 -8.99 -0.67
C PHE A 38 -2.15 -8.79 -0.58
N VAL A 39 -1.35 -9.86 -0.49
CA VAL A 39 0.11 -9.74 -0.49
C VAL A 39 0.62 -9.18 -1.83
N VAL A 40 0.04 -9.59 -2.97
CA VAL A 40 0.35 -8.98 -4.27
C VAL A 40 0.04 -7.48 -4.24
N ALA A 41 -1.14 -7.08 -3.76
CA ALA A 41 -1.52 -5.67 -3.66
C ALA A 41 -0.56 -4.87 -2.76
N LEU A 42 -0.16 -5.42 -1.60
CA LEU A 42 0.81 -4.80 -0.70
C LEU A 42 2.17 -4.60 -1.34
N VAL A 43 2.65 -5.62 -2.05
CA VAL A 43 3.95 -5.58 -2.72
C VAL A 43 3.96 -4.56 -3.85
N VAL A 44 2.87 -4.45 -4.61
CA VAL A 44 2.71 -3.39 -5.61
C VAL A 44 2.70 -2.02 -4.94
N SER A 45 1.92 -1.83 -3.86
CA SER A 45 1.92 -0.57 -3.11
C SER A 45 3.27 -0.23 -2.48
N LEU A 46 4.07 -1.24 -2.09
CA LEU A 46 5.42 -1.04 -1.55
C LEU A 46 6.39 -0.48 -2.59
N ILE A 47 6.26 -0.87 -3.86
CA ILE A 47 7.04 -0.29 -4.95
C ILE A 47 6.74 1.21 -5.06
N TYR A 48 5.48 1.60 -5.01
CA TYR A 48 5.08 3.02 -5.04
C TYR A 48 5.50 3.78 -3.77
N PHE A 49 5.46 3.13 -2.61
CA PHE A 49 5.97 3.68 -1.35
C PHE A 49 7.46 4.02 -1.44
N ASN A 50 8.24 3.20 -2.15
CA ASN A 50 9.67 3.43 -2.39
C ASN A 50 9.95 4.53 -3.42
N ASP A 51 8.92 5.26 -3.86
CA ASP A 51 9.04 6.49 -4.65
C ASP A 51 9.81 6.29 -5.98
N PRO A 52 9.19 5.59 -6.95
CA PRO A 52 9.81 5.36 -8.25
C PRO A 52 10.00 6.67 -9.05
N PHE A 53 9.31 7.74 -8.65
CA PHE A 53 9.35 9.05 -9.30
C PHE A 53 10.38 9.99 -8.69
N TYR A 54 11.19 9.52 -7.74
CA TYR A 54 12.23 10.31 -7.09
C TYR A 54 13.16 11.05 -8.07
N PHE A 55 13.51 10.43 -9.19
CA PHE A 55 14.31 11.09 -10.24
C PHE A 55 13.56 12.21 -10.96
N ALA A 56 12.25 12.06 -11.16
CA ALA A 56 11.43 13.09 -11.78
C ALA A 56 11.28 14.30 -10.83
N GLU A 57 11.13 14.07 -9.53
CA GLU A 57 11.16 15.14 -8.53
C GLU A 57 12.49 15.90 -8.53
N ALA A 58 13.61 15.18 -8.49
CA ALA A 58 14.94 15.77 -8.43
C ALA A 58 15.28 16.60 -9.69
N THR A 59 14.71 16.24 -10.85
CA THR A 59 15.01 16.88 -12.13
C THR A 59 14.08 18.05 -12.44
N TYR A 60 12.79 17.93 -12.11
CA TYR A 60 11.77 18.90 -12.53
C TYR A 60 11.25 19.78 -11.40
N GLY A 61 11.62 19.52 -10.13
CA GLY A 61 11.20 20.32 -8.98
C GLY A 61 9.67 20.42 -8.83
N SER A 62 8.92 19.44 -9.34
CA SER A 62 7.47 19.55 -9.44
C SER A 62 6.80 19.29 -8.09
N ASN A 63 6.08 20.30 -7.60
CA ASN A 63 5.30 20.23 -6.36
C ASN A 63 4.23 19.09 -6.42
N SER A 64 3.77 18.76 -7.63
CA SER A 64 2.81 17.68 -7.88
C SER A 64 3.38 16.29 -7.63
N ALA A 65 4.65 16.02 -7.97
CA ALA A 65 5.26 14.71 -7.74
C ALA A 65 5.43 14.44 -6.23
N ARG A 66 5.72 15.50 -5.45
CA ARG A 66 5.85 15.41 -4.00
C ARG A 66 4.54 15.08 -3.30
N ILE A 67 3.45 15.75 -3.68
CA ILE A 67 2.10 15.44 -3.19
C ILE A 67 1.70 14.01 -3.60
N LEU A 68 2.04 13.58 -4.82
CA LEU A 68 1.78 12.22 -5.28
C LEU A 68 2.55 11.16 -4.47
N SER A 69 3.82 11.43 -4.12
CA SER A 69 4.64 10.57 -3.26
C SER A 69 4.00 10.39 -1.87
N VAL A 70 3.47 11.46 -1.27
CA VAL A 70 2.70 11.39 -0.02
C VAL A 70 1.44 10.52 -0.18
N GLY A 71 0.76 10.63 -1.32
CA GLY A 71 -0.38 9.79 -1.67
C GLY A 71 -0.02 8.30 -1.74
N PHE A 72 1.10 7.94 -2.37
CA PHE A 72 1.59 6.57 -2.42
C PHE A 72 1.98 6.04 -1.05
N GLN A 73 2.67 6.85 -0.24
CA GLN A 73 3.05 6.46 1.12
C GLN A 73 1.81 6.18 1.98
N THR A 74 0.84 7.09 1.94
CA THR A 74 -0.44 6.92 2.65
C THR A 74 -1.15 5.65 2.16
N THR A 75 -1.21 5.43 0.85
CA THR A 75 -1.86 4.25 0.27
C THR A 75 -1.25 2.94 0.75
N PHE A 76 0.07 2.85 0.84
CA PHE A 76 0.74 1.66 1.34
C PHE A 76 0.34 1.33 2.79
N PHE A 77 0.36 2.32 3.69
CA PHE A 77 -0.05 2.11 5.08
C PHE A 77 -1.52 1.71 5.20
N GLN A 78 -2.40 2.25 4.36
CA GLN A 78 -3.82 1.89 4.35
C GLN A 78 -4.06 0.47 3.80
N MET A 79 -3.32 0.07 2.76
CA MET A 79 -3.34 -1.32 2.29
C MET A 79 -2.81 -2.28 3.36
N LEU A 80 -1.76 -1.90 4.09
CA LEU A 80 -1.21 -2.68 5.20
C LEU A 80 -2.23 -2.84 6.33
N LEU A 81 -2.92 -1.77 6.71
CA LEU A 81 -4.00 -1.81 7.68
C LEU A 81 -5.14 -2.73 7.22
N LEU A 82 -5.57 -2.61 5.95
CA LEU A 82 -6.62 -3.46 5.39
C LEU A 82 -6.22 -4.93 5.42
N PHE A 83 -4.99 -5.25 5.02
CA PHE A 83 -4.45 -6.61 5.08
C PHE A 83 -4.56 -7.18 6.50
N TRP A 84 -4.11 -6.44 7.52
CA TRP A 84 -4.18 -6.91 8.90
C TRP A 84 -5.62 -7.07 9.39
N LEU A 85 -6.53 -6.16 9.05
CA LEU A 85 -7.95 -6.28 9.39
C LEU A 85 -8.63 -7.50 8.74
N VAL A 86 -8.20 -7.87 7.53
CA VAL A 86 -8.70 -9.06 6.83
C VAL A 86 -8.07 -10.33 7.42
N ALA A 87 -6.76 -10.35 7.61
CA ALA A 87 -6.03 -11.51 8.14
C ALA A 87 -6.49 -11.87 9.57
N LEU A 88 -6.63 -10.89 10.47
CA LEU A 88 -7.09 -11.14 11.84
C LEU A 88 -8.51 -11.69 11.89
N ASP A 89 -9.38 -11.24 10.99
CA ASP A 89 -10.75 -11.72 10.92
C ASP A 89 -10.84 -13.11 10.29
N ASN A 90 -10.03 -13.39 9.27
CA ASN A 90 -9.89 -14.76 8.74
C ASN A 90 -9.42 -15.73 9.83
N LEU A 91 -8.39 -15.35 10.62
CA LEU A 91 -7.92 -16.15 11.74
C LEU A 91 -9.02 -16.38 12.79
N ARG A 92 -9.79 -15.34 13.11
CA ARG A 92 -10.93 -15.44 14.03
C ARG A 92 -12.00 -16.40 13.52
N LEU A 93 -12.27 -16.38 12.21
CA LEU A 93 -13.28 -17.23 11.57
C LEU A 93 -12.81 -18.69 11.44
N GLN A 94 -11.53 -18.93 11.19
CA GLN A 94 -10.96 -20.27 11.22
C GLN A 94 -11.11 -20.93 12.60
N GLY A 95 -11.11 -20.13 13.68
CA GLY A 95 -11.39 -20.60 15.04
C GLY A 95 -12.87 -20.79 15.39
N LYS A 96 -13.81 -20.49 14.47
CA LYS A 96 -15.26 -20.52 14.72
C LYS A 96 -15.93 -21.49 13.75
N GLU A 97 -16.50 -22.59 14.26
CA GLU A 97 -17.12 -23.65 13.43
C GLU A 97 -18.35 -23.21 12.61
N SER A 98 -18.88 -22.00 12.82
CA SER A 98 -20.11 -21.52 12.15
C SER A 98 -19.83 -20.56 10.99
N GLY A 99 -20.09 -21.04 9.77
CA GLY A 99 -19.99 -20.32 8.50
C GLY A 99 -20.97 -19.16 8.34
N VAL A 100 -20.77 -18.08 9.09
CA VAL A 100 -21.52 -16.83 8.89
C VAL A 100 -20.92 -16.06 7.71
N SER A 101 -21.75 -15.80 6.71
CA SER A 101 -21.37 -15.11 5.45
C SER A 101 -20.77 -13.71 5.71
N ASN A 102 -19.59 -13.48 5.14
CA ASN A 102 -18.59 -12.48 5.57
C ASN A 102 -18.63 -11.15 4.77
N THR A 103 -19.50 -11.05 3.77
CA THR A 103 -19.48 -9.94 2.80
C THR A 103 -19.78 -8.58 3.43
N LYS A 104 -20.68 -8.53 4.41
CA LYS A 104 -21.02 -7.27 5.12
C LYS A 104 -19.88 -6.76 5.99
N PHE A 105 -19.13 -7.68 6.59
CA PHE A 105 -18.03 -7.33 7.48
C PHE A 105 -16.79 -6.86 6.69
N PHE A 106 -16.57 -7.45 5.51
CA PHE A 106 -15.53 -6.99 4.58
C PHE A 106 -15.80 -5.57 4.04
N ALA A 107 -17.04 -5.27 3.63
CA ALA A 107 -17.41 -3.94 3.15
C ALA A 107 -17.18 -2.85 4.22
N SER A 108 -17.51 -3.12 5.49
CA SER A 108 -17.29 -2.18 6.59
C SER A 108 -15.80 -1.85 6.78
N LYS A 109 -14.89 -2.83 6.62
CA LYS A 109 -13.44 -2.60 6.69
C LYS A 109 -12.95 -1.72 5.55
N ILE A 110 -13.41 -1.96 4.33
CA ILE A 110 -13.04 -1.14 3.17
C ILE A 110 -13.49 0.31 3.39
N ILE A 111 -14.74 0.52 3.83
CA ILE A 111 -15.26 1.86 4.10
C ILE A 111 -14.42 2.54 5.19
N PHE A 112 -14.11 1.85 6.28
CA PHE A 112 -13.27 2.37 7.34
C PHE A 112 -11.89 2.80 6.83
N VAL A 113 -11.21 1.92 6.09
CA VAL A 113 -9.88 2.20 5.52
C VAL A 113 -9.94 3.33 4.48
N ALA A 114 -10.99 3.39 3.66
CA ALA A 114 -11.16 4.46 2.67
C ALA A 114 -11.37 5.83 3.34
N CYS A 115 -12.21 5.91 4.37
CA CYS A 115 -12.40 7.13 5.15
C CYS A 115 -11.09 7.55 5.83
N PHE A 116 -10.37 6.59 6.43
CA PHE A 116 -9.11 6.86 7.09
C PHE A 116 -8.03 7.31 6.09
N TRP A 117 -8.00 6.73 4.88
CA TRP A 117 -7.13 7.15 3.79
C TRP A 117 -7.38 8.61 3.41
N ILE A 118 -8.64 9.03 3.23
CA ILE A 118 -8.98 10.42 2.87
C ILE A 118 -8.46 11.40 3.93
N ILE A 119 -8.71 11.09 5.21
CA ILE A 119 -8.27 11.95 6.32
C ILE A 119 -6.74 12.08 6.33
N MET A 120 -6.03 10.96 6.21
CA MET A 120 -4.57 10.96 6.24
C MET A 120 -3.96 11.64 5.01
N ALA A 121 -4.52 11.39 3.82
CA ALA A 121 -4.07 12.02 2.58
C ALA A 121 -4.24 13.54 2.63
N LEU A 122 -5.37 14.03 3.15
CA LEU A 122 -5.60 15.47 3.35
C LEU A 122 -4.65 16.05 4.40
N TYR A 123 -4.47 15.37 5.54
CA TYR A 123 -3.62 15.85 6.62
C TYR A 123 -2.15 15.98 6.17
N TYR A 124 -1.57 14.90 5.62
CA TYR A 124 -0.19 14.92 5.16
C TYR A 124 0.00 15.79 3.92
N GLY A 125 -0.98 15.82 3.01
CA GLY A 125 -0.96 16.71 1.85
C GLY A 125 -0.93 18.19 2.24
N CYS A 126 -1.75 18.59 3.22
CA CYS A 126 -1.76 19.97 3.74
C CYS A 126 -0.45 20.31 4.48
N LEU A 127 0.09 19.38 5.27
CA LEU A 127 1.38 19.59 5.94
C LEU A 127 2.51 19.81 4.94
N GLU A 128 2.59 18.97 3.91
CA GLU A 128 3.62 19.07 2.87
C GLU A 128 3.46 20.36 2.05
N TYR A 129 2.23 20.73 1.70
CA TYR A 129 1.94 21.98 1.00
C TYR A 129 2.38 23.22 1.81
N ASN A 130 2.05 23.25 3.10
CA ASN A 130 2.42 24.37 3.97
C ASN A 130 3.94 24.44 4.20
N SER A 131 4.59 23.29 4.38
CA SER A 131 6.07 23.19 4.46
C SER A 131 6.74 23.80 3.22
N ASN A 132 6.19 23.53 2.03
CA ASN A 132 6.72 24.07 0.78
C ASN A 132 6.52 25.58 0.63
N GLN A 133 5.48 26.16 1.22
CA GLN A 133 5.30 27.62 1.22
C GLN A 133 6.22 28.35 2.19
N ILE A 134 6.62 27.72 3.30
CA ILE A 134 7.52 28.33 4.30
C ILE A 134 8.98 28.37 3.82
N LEU A 135 9.35 27.50 2.86
CA LEU A 135 10.70 27.38 2.30
C LEU A 135 10.96 28.23 1.05
N LEU A 136 9.94 28.96 0.56
CA LEU A 136 10.02 29.93 -0.56
C LEU A 136 10.08 31.37 -0.02
#